data_AF-A0A673WGZ4-F1
#
_entry.id   AF-A0A673WGZ4-F1
#
_cell.length_a   1.000
_cell.length_b   1.000
_cell.length_c   1.000
_cell.angle_alpha   90.00
_cell.angle_beta   90.00
_cell.angle_gamma   90.00
#
_symmetry.space_group_name_H-M   'P 1'
#
loop_
_entity.id
_entity.type
_entity.pdbx_description
1 polymer ?
#
loop_
_entity_poly.entity_id
_entity_poly.type
_entity_poly.pdbx_seq_one_letter_code
_entity_poly.pdbx_strand_id
1 'polypeptide(L)' 'MSGRNVWTRSQERMRCPSAAAYGKCVTATTTGRQELRKDLCVKEFDALKSCFVTAAKKGVK' A
#
# COMPACT_ATOMS: atom_id res chain seq x y z
N MET A 1 19.38 -19.99 -7.99
CA MET A 1 18.99 -18.82 -7.16
C MET A 1 18.50 -17.73 -8.11
N SER A 2 17.20 -17.48 -8.19
CA SER A 2 16.68 -16.40 -9.06
C SER A 2 17.19 -15.06 -8.55
N GLY A 3 18.11 -14.45 -9.30
CA GLY A 3 18.64 -13.13 -9.01
C GLY A 3 17.49 -12.13 -8.93
N ARG A 4 17.52 -11.26 -7.92
CA ARG A 4 16.56 -10.16 -7.78
C ARG A 4 16.62 -9.30 -9.03
N ASN A 5 15.59 -9.41 -9.86
CA ASN A 5 15.40 -8.55 -11.02
C ASN A 5 15.07 -7.12 -10.56
N VAL A 6 15.20 -6.17 -11.49
CA VAL A 6 14.95 -4.74 -11.21
C VAL A 6 13.57 -4.53 -10.58
N TRP A 7 12.58 -5.32 -10.98
CA TRP A 7 11.23 -5.32 -10.42
C TRP A 7 11.18 -5.64 -8.92
N THR A 8 11.76 -6.76 -8.50
CA THR A 8 11.78 -7.17 -7.09
C THR A 8 12.56 -6.19 -6.21
N ARG A 9 13.67 -5.61 -6.71
CA ARG A 9 14.45 -4.59 -5.99
C ARG A 9 13.65 -3.30 -5.77
N SER A 10 12.90 -2.85 -6.76
CA SER A 10 12.02 -1.67 -6.63
C SER A 10 10.86 -1.94 -5.68
N GLN A 11 10.30 -3.15 -5.70
CA GLN A 11 9.23 -3.56 -4.79
C GLN A 11 9.68 -3.57 -3.33
N GLU A 12 10.87 -4.08 -3.05
CA GLU A 12 11.45 -4.05 -1.69
C GLU A 12 11.59 -2.61 -1.15
N ARG A 13 11.98 -1.65 -2.00
CA ARG A 13 12.14 -0.24 -1.62
C ARG A 13 10.83 0.48 -1.32
N MET A 14 9.72 0.00 -1.89
CA MET A 14 8.38 0.59 -1.73
C MET A 14 7.52 -0.17 -0.70
N ARG A 15 8.11 -1.04 0.11
CA ARG A 15 7.36 -1.86 1.07
C ARG A 15 6.84 -1.01 2.23
N CYS A 16 5.52 -0.86 2.30
CA CYS A 16 4.83 -0.09 3.33
C CYS A 16 4.05 -0.99 4.31
N PRO A 17 4.35 -0.97 5.62
CA PRO A 17 3.61 -1.75 6.62
C PRO A 17 2.11 -1.41 6.67
N SER A 18 1.76 -0.15 6.39
CA SER A 18 0.38 0.36 6.34
C SER A 18 -0.47 -0.27 5.24
N ALA A 19 0.13 -0.94 4.24
CA ALA A 19 -0.61 -1.60 3.15
C ALA A 19 -1.52 -2.72 3.66
N ALA A 20 -1.05 -3.47 4.66
CA ALA A 20 -1.83 -4.55 5.26
C ALA A 20 -3.02 -4.02 6.06
N ALA A 21 -2.89 -2.88 6.73
CA ALA A 21 -3.97 -2.26 7.48
C ALA A 21 -5.07 -1.74 6.54
N TYR A 22 -4.68 -1.05 5.46
CA TYR A 22 -5.63 -0.59 4.44
C TYR A 22 -6.36 -1.76 3.78
N GLY A 23 -5.64 -2.81 3.38
CA GLY A 23 -6.26 -4.00 2.78
C GLY A 23 -7.26 -4.69 3.70
N LYS A 24 -6.97 -4.78 5.02
CA LYS A 24 -7.92 -5.32 6.01
C LYS A 24 -9.19 -4.48 6.10
N CYS A 25 -9.05 -3.15 6.17
CA CYS A 25 -10.20 -2.25 6.21
C CYS A 25 -11.08 -2.40 4.96
N VAL A 26 -10.45 -2.37 3.76
CA VAL A 26 -11.17 -2.55 2.49
C VAL A 26 -11.92 -3.88 2.49
N THR A 27 -11.24 -5.01 2.74
CA THR A 27 -11.88 -6.32 2.75
C THR A 27 -13.04 -6.39 3.74
N ALA A 28 -12.87 -5.86 4.96
CA ALA A 28 -13.94 -5.83 5.96
C ALA A 28 -15.15 -5.02 5.48
N THR A 29 -14.91 -3.88 4.82
CA THR A 29 -15.98 -3.00 4.31
C THR A 29 -16.64 -3.49 3.01
N THR A 30 -15.97 -4.32 2.21
CA THR A 30 -16.49 -4.85 0.94
C THR A 30 -17.05 -6.27 1.04
N THR A 31 -17.01 -6.90 2.22
CA THR A 31 -17.57 -8.24 2.45
C THR A 31 -19.10 -8.18 2.30
N GLY A 32 -19.60 -8.43 1.08
CA GLY A 32 -21.04 -8.44 0.78
C GLY A 32 -21.49 -7.66 -0.47
N ARG A 33 -20.58 -7.27 -1.37
CA ARG A 33 -20.85 -6.43 -2.58
C ARG A 33 -21.21 -4.97 -2.28
N GLN A 34 -20.97 -4.48 -1.06
CA GLN A 34 -21.06 -3.05 -0.80
C GLN A 34 -19.92 -2.33 -1.52
N GLU A 35 -20.26 -1.27 -2.25
CA GLU A 35 -19.25 -0.40 -2.84
C GLU A 35 -18.41 0.24 -1.73
N LEU A 36 -17.09 0.20 -1.91
CA LEU A 36 -16.15 0.87 -1.02
C LEU A 36 -16.40 2.38 -1.09
N ARG A 37 -16.98 2.95 -0.04
CA ARG A 37 -17.05 4.40 0.10
C ARG A 37 -15.68 4.95 0.49
N LYS A 38 -15.26 5.98 -0.24
CA LYS A 38 -13.93 6.62 -0.15
C LYS A 38 -13.51 6.97 1.29
N ASP A 39 -14.48 7.32 2.14
CA ASP A 39 -14.19 7.86 3.47
C ASP A 39 -14.05 6.78 4.55
N LEU A 40 -14.40 5.51 4.28
CA LEU A 40 -14.43 4.44 5.29
C LEU A 40 -13.04 4.02 5.77
N CYS A 41 -12.06 3.96 4.86
CA CYS A 41 -10.68 3.55 5.16
C CYS A 41 -9.69 4.70 4.97
N VAL A 42 -10.15 5.95 5.16
CA VAL A 42 -9.37 7.15 4.83
C VAL A 42 -8.12 7.29 5.71
N LYS A 43 -8.19 6.88 6.98
CA LYS A 43 -7.06 6.99 7.92
C LYS A 43 -5.93 6.03 7.51
N GLU A 44 -6.30 4.82 7.14
CA GLU A 44 -5.42 3.76 6.67
C GLU A 44 -4.84 4.12 5.30
N PHE A 45 -5.67 4.73 4.44
CA PHE A 45 -5.25 5.23 3.14
C PHE A 45 -4.23 6.37 3.26
N ASP A 46 -4.43 7.34 4.14
CA ASP A 46 -3.49 8.46 4.32
C ASP A 46 -2.14 7.96 4.87
N ALA A 47 -2.15 7.02 5.82
CA ALA A 47 -0.93 6.38 6.30
C ALA A 47 -0.21 5.59 5.19
N LEU A 48 -0.97 4.94 4.29
CA LEU A 48 -0.43 4.25 3.13
C LEU A 48 0.17 5.22 2.10
N LYS A 49 -0.57 6.27 1.74
CA LYS A 49 -0.17 7.32 0.81
C LYS A 49 1.11 8.01 1.27
N SER A 50 1.18 8.41 2.53
CA SER A 50 2.36 9.07 3.11
C SER A 50 3.60 8.18 3.01
N CYS A 51 3.45 6.88 3.31
CA CYS A 51 4.55 5.93 3.19
C CYS A 51 5.04 5.81 1.73
N PHE A 52 4.15 5.64 0.76
CA PHE A 52 4.53 5.55 -0.65
C PHE A 52 5.19 6.83 -1.16
N VAL A 53 4.67 8.01 -0.83
CA VAL A 53 5.28 9.29 -1.22
C VAL A 53 6.69 9.41 -0.65
N THR A 54 6.88 8.99 0.61
CA THR A 54 8.20 9.00 1.26
C THR A 54 9.15 7.99 0.62
N ALA A 55 8.69 6.77 0.33
CA ALA A 55 9.46 5.72 -0.31
C ALA A 55 9.86 6.10 -1.75
N ALA A 56 8.94 6.68 -2.51
CA ALA A 56 9.20 7.18 -3.87
C ALA A 56 10.28 8.27 -3.86
N LYS A 57 10.20 9.25 -2.93
CA LYS A 57 11.24 10.27 -2.77
C LYS A 57 12.61 9.69 -2.43
N LYS A 58 12.67 8.59 -1.66
CA LYS A 58 13.93 7.89 -1.34
C LYS A 58 14.47 7.04 -2.49
N GLY A 59 13.62 6.65 -3.43
CA GLY A 59 13.97 5.86 -4.61
C GLY A 59 14.48 6.68 -5.80
N VAL A 60 14.23 8.00 -5.81
CA VAL A 60 14.78 8.95 -6.79
C VAL A 60 16.21 9.31 -6.38
N LYS A 61 17.17 8.50 -6.83
CA LYS A 61 18.59 8.85 -6.93
C LYS A 61 19.09 8.38 -8.28
#